data_AF-A0A847LLP1-F1
#
_entry.id   AF-A0A847LLP1-F1
#
_cell.length_a   1.000
_cell.length_b   1.000
_cell.length_c   1.000
_cell.angle_alpha   90.00
_cell.angle_beta   90.00
_cell.angle_gamma   90.00
#
_symmetry.space_group_name_H-M   'P 1'
#
loop_
_entity.id
_entity.type
_entity.pdbx_description
1 polymer ?
#
loop_
_entity_poly.entity_id
_entity_poly.type
_entity_poly.pdbx_seq_one_letter_code
_entity_poly.pdbx_strand_id
1 'polypeptide(L)'
;MAGAGLIFALALGASPAIADGPPADVQDAAPVAPGPGQGPAIPAAAPCPLDLLPEMQPLPEEATLDRAAVPPVDVVGAFRAAWEPARSPLLSSLDTPRFVDLSRWARGETTSFVPPARWPETLDLEPLGRDPATGRWLFGLPPERSPVALPAHSPLVFRRVVAFAWFDPGSRRLDRVILTIRGWREE
;
A
#
# COMPACT_ATOMS: atom_id res chain seq x y z
N MET A 1 34.25 -37.09 -19.40
CA MET A 1 34.01 -36.89 -20.85
C MET A 1 32.78 -36.01 -20.99
N ALA A 2 32.93 -34.93 -21.74
CA ALA A 2 31.97 -33.84 -21.93
C ALA A 2 30.81 -34.25 -22.83
N GLY A 3 29.71 -33.49 -22.79
CA GLY A 3 28.62 -33.60 -23.77
C GLY A 3 27.40 -32.76 -23.43
N ALA A 4 27.56 -31.44 -23.38
CA ALA A 4 26.46 -30.48 -23.36
C ALA A 4 25.81 -30.40 -24.77
N GLY A 5 24.48 -30.40 -24.83
CA GLY A 5 23.70 -30.19 -26.05
C GLY A 5 22.66 -29.10 -25.84
N LEU A 6 23.08 -27.85 -26.06
CA LEU A 6 22.22 -26.66 -26.10
C LEU A 6 21.79 -26.45 -27.56
N ILE A 7 20.49 -26.37 -27.85
CA ILE A 7 19.98 -25.94 -29.16
C ILE A 7 19.30 -24.59 -28.97
N PHE A 8 19.87 -23.59 -29.63
CA PHE A 8 19.32 -22.26 -29.85
C PHE A 8 19.13 -22.11 -31.37
N ALA A 9 18.04 -21.44 -31.78
CA ALA A 9 18.02 -20.37 -32.79
C ALA A 9 16.88 -20.41 -33.82
N LEU A 10 16.25 -19.24 -33.90
CA LEU A 10 15.81 -18.50 -35.10
C LEU A 10 14.59 -19.00 -35.88
N ALA A 11 13.48 -18.27 -35.71
CA ALA A 11 12.47 -18.08 -36.73
C ALA A 11 12.52 -16.63 -37.23
N LEU A 12 13.14 -16.43 -38.39
CA LEU A 12 12.99 -15.26 -39.26
C LEU A 12 11.87 -15.59 -40.26
N GLY A 13 10.76 -14.86 -40.21
CA GLY A 13 9.64 -14.99 -41.14
C GLY A 13 9.34 -13.65 -41.79
N ALA A 14 9.63 -13.56 -43.09
CA ALA A 14 9.57 -12.38 -43.93
C ALA A 14 8.14 -11.93 -44.29
N SER A 15 8.03 -10.63 -44.64
CA SER A 15 6.84 -9.92 -45.13
C SER A 15 6.35 -10.38 -46.52
N PRO A 16 5.06 -10.14 -46.81
CA PRO A 16 4.61 -9.73 -48.15
C PRO A 16 3.90 -8.36 -48.08
N ALA A 17 4.37 -7.37 -48.84
CA ALA A 17 3.96 -7.02 -50.20
C ALA A 17 2.87 -5.94 -50.22
N ILE A 18 3.29 -4.72 -50.54
CA ILE A 18 2.47 -3.52 -50.79
C ILE A 18 1.87 -3.67 -52.19
N ALA A 19 0.55 -3.52 -52.32
CA ALA A 19 -0.12 -3.34 -53.59
C ALA A 19 -0.84 -1.98 -53.58
N ASP A 20 -0.42 -1.14 -54.52
CA ASP A 20 -0.99 0.16 -54.89
C ASP A 20 -2.42 0.01 -55.43
N GLY A 21 -3.29 0.95 -55.06
CA GLY A 21 -4.57 1.18 -55.72
C GLY A 21 -5.16 2.53 -55.28
N PRO A 22 -5.27 3.53 -56.17
CA PRO A 22 -5.99 4.77 -55.90
C PRO A 22 -7.33 4.82 -56.66
N PRO A 23 -8.13 5.90 -56.52
CA PRO A 23 -8.94 6.22 -55.34
C PRO A 23 -10.43 6.26 -55.71
N ALA A 24 -11.33 6.17 -54.73
CA ALA A 24 -12.74 6.47 -54.95
C ALA A 24 -13.28 7.37 -53.84
N ASP A 25 -13.93 8.43 -54.31
CA ASP A 25 -14.44 9.60 -53.63
C ASP A 25 -15.62 9.33 -52.68
N VAL A 26 -15.68 10.20 -51.65
CA VAL A 26 -16.86 10.77 -50.99
C VAL A 26 -17.82 9.82 -50.27
N GLN A 27 -17.87 9.94 -48.92
CA GLN A 27 -19.14 10.30 -48.27
C GLN A 27 -18.95 10.96 -46.90
N ASP A 28 -19.61 12.11 -46.82
CA ASP A 28 -19.80 13.03 -45.71
C ASP A 28 -20.39 12.31 -44.48
N ALA A 29 -19.61 12.20 -43.40
CA ALA A 29 -20.09 11.71 -42.11
C ALA A 29 -20.29 12.92 -41.17
N ALA A 30 -21.55 13.25 -40.94
CA ALA A 30 -21.99 14.27 -40.01
C ALA A 30 -21.33 14.12 -38.62
N PRO A 31 -21.11 15.23 -37.88
CA PRO A 31 -20.53 15.18 -36.55
C PRO A 31 -21.41 14.36 -35.61
N VAL A 32 -20.86 13.25 -35.11
CA VAL A 32 -21.46 12.47 -34.02
C VAL A 32 -21.60 13.39 -32.80
N ALA A 33 -22.83 13.64 -32.38
CA ALA A 33 -23.13 14.38 -31.17
C ALA A 33 -22.51 13.66 -29.95
N PRO A 34 -21.89 14.39 -29.01
CA PRO A 34 -21.42 13.80 -27.76
C PRO A 34 -22.64 13.31 -26.97
N GLY A 35 -22.69 12.00 -26.70
CA GLY A 35 -23.76 11.40 -25.90
C GLY A 35 -23.80 11.98 -24.49
N PRO A 36 -24.99 12.27 -23.92
CA PRO A 36 -25.11 12.72 -22.54
C PRO A 36 -24.99 11.49 -21.65
N GLY A 37 -23.91 11.37 -20.89
CA GLY A 37 -23.76 10.20 -20.01
C GLY A 37 -22.39 9.98 -19.39
N GLN A 38 -21.55 11.01 -19.23
CA GLN A 38 -20.56 10.96 -18.17
C GLN A 38 -21.31 11.18 -16.86
N GLY A 39 -21.71 10.08 -16.21
CA GLY A 39 -22.06 10.11 -14.80
C GLY A 39 -20.95 10.83 -14.03
N PRO A 40 -21.26 11.48 -12.90
CA PRO A 40 -20.28 12.31 -12.19
C PRO A 40 -19.00 11.51 -12.03
N ALA A 41 -17.93 11.97 -12.68
CA ALA A 41 -16.61 11.40 -12.55
C ALA A 41 -16.33 11.36 -11.06
N ILE A 42 -16.19 10.16 -10.50
CA ILE A 42 -15.83 9.99 -9.09
C ILE A 42 -14.55 10.82 -8.95
N PRO A 43 -14.56 11.92 -8.17
CA PRO A 43 -13.38 12.74 -8.04
C PRO A 43 -12.29 11.82 -7.52
N ALA A 44 -11.19 11.71 -8.28
CA ALA A 44 -10.04 10.91 -7.90
C ALA A 44 -9.73 11.25 -6.44
N ALA A 45 -9.88 10.26 -5.56
CA ALA A 45 -9.71 10.47 -4.14
C ALA A 45 -8.32 11.07 -3.93
N ALA A 46 -8.25 12.19 -3.20
CA ALA A 46 -6.96 12.77 -2.83
C ALA A 46 -6.09 11.66 -2.22
N PRO A 47 -4.81 11.55 -2.61
CA PRO A 47 -3.96 10.47 -2.14
C PRO A 47 -3.91 10.51 -0.62
N CYS A 48 -4.26 9.39 0.03
CA CYS A 48 -4.12 9.24 1.46
C CYS A 48 -2.64 9.42 1.82
N PRO A 49 -2.27 10.39 2.69
CA PRO A 49 -0.87 10.62 3.04
C PRO A 49 -0.30 9.43 3.82
N LEU A 50 0.93 9.03 3.46
CA LEU A 50 1.73 8.05 4.18
C LEU A 50 2.84 8.77 4.95
N ASP A 51 2.78 8.69 6.27
CA ASP A 51 3.80 9.23 7.16
C ASP A 51 4.74 8.11 7.62
N LEU A 52 6.04 8.34 7.48
CA LEU A 52 7.09 7.42 7.92
C LEU A 52 7.62 7.89 9.26
N LEU A 53 7.19 7.23 10.33
CA LEU A 53 7.55 7.58 11.69
C LEU A 53 8.79 6.77 12.10
N PRO A 54 9.91 7.40 12.51
CA PRO A 54 11.12 6.67 12.89
C PRO A 54 10.86 5.63 13.97
N GLU A 55 11.65 4.54 13.94
CA GLU A 55 11.52 3.39 14.84
C GLU A 55 11.32 3.80 16.30
N MET A 56 10.29 3.23 16.91
CA MET A 56 9.90 3.41 18.30
C MET A 56 9.49 4.82 18.73
N GLN A 57 9.36 5.77 17.81
CA GLN A 57 8.78 7.08 18.14
C GLN A 57 7.32 6.94 18.58
N PRO A 58 6.84 7.76 19.54
CA PRO A 58 5.45 7.74 19.95
C PRO A 58 4.55 8.10 18.77
N LEU A 59 3.40 7.41 18.66
CA LEU A 59 2.43 7.75 17.63
C LEU A 59 1.83 9.13 17.96
N PRO A 60 1.76 10.06 16.99
CA PRO A 60 1.10 11.34 17.21
C PRO A 60 -0.36 11.14 17.65
N GLU A 61 -0.83 11.94 18.60
CA GLU A 61 -2.24 11.95 19.04
C GLU A 61 -2.74 10.64 19.69
N GLU A 62 -1.86 9.67 19.94
CA GLU A 62 -2.25 8.39 20.56
C GLU A 62 -2.72 8.56 22.01
N ALA A 63 -2.13 9.52 22.73
CA ALA A 63 -2.45 9.77 24.14
C ALA A 63 -3.87 10.30 24.36
N THR A 64 -4.54 10.79 23.32
CA THR A 64 -5.90 11.35 23.40
C THR A 64 -6.98 10.35 22.99
N LEU A 65 -6.61 9.12 22.63
CA LEU A 65 -7.56 8.10 22.20
C LEU A 65 -8.42 7.58 23.35
N ASP A 66 -9.73 7.54 23.13
CA ASP A 66 -10.61 6.67 23.87
C ASP A 66 -10.44 5.24 23.34
N ARG A 67 -9.62 4.45 24.04
CA ARG A 67 -9.35 3.04 23.74
C ARG A 67 -10.47 2.10 24.19
N ALA A 68 -11.41 2.56 25.02
CA ALA A 68 -12.57 1.78 25.43
C ALA A 68 -13.69 1.83 24.37
N ALA A 69 -13.64 2.79 23.46
CA ALA A 69 -14.60 2.93 22.38
C ALA A 69 -14.57 1.71 21.43
N VAL A 70 -15.73 1.10 21.21
CA VAL A 70 -15.91 0.01 20.26
C VAL A 70 -16.55 0.57 18.98
N PRO A 71 -15.94 0.39 17.80
CA PRO A 71 -16.52 0.92 16.57
C PRO A 71 -17.78 0.14 16.19
N PRO A 72 -18.83 0.85 15.72
CA PRO A 72 -19.95 0.22 15.05
C PRO A 72 -19.51 -0.67 13.88
N VAL A 73 -20.26 -1.74 13.59
CA VAL A 73 -19.93 -2.72 12.53
C VAL A 73 -19.82 -2.06 11.16
N ASP A 74 -20.66 -1.07 10.87
CA ASP A 74 -20.64 -0.30 9.63
C ASP A 74 -19.37 0.55 9.49
N VAL A 75 -18.83 1.07 10.60
CA VAL A 75 -17.54 1.78 10.60
C VAL A 75 -16.40 0.84 10.26
N VAL A 76 -16.38 -0.37 10.85
CA VAL A 76 -15.36 -1.39 10.54
C VAL A 76 -15.46 -1.83 9.07
N GLY A 77 -16.67 -2.05 8.57
CA GLY A 77 -16.90 -2.39 7.17
C GLY A 77 -16.46 -1.29 6.21
N ALA A 78 -16.79 -0.04 6.51
CA ALA A 78 -16.38 1.11 5.71
C ALA A 78 -14.87 1.33 5.72
N PHE A 79 -14.22 1.13 6.88
CA PHE A 79 -12.76 1.16 6.97
C PHE A 79 -12.12 0.09 6.08
N ARG A 80 -12.56 -1.18 6.17
CA ARG A 80 -12.02 -2.27 5.32
C ARG A 80 -12.17 -1.97 3.83
N ALA A 81 -13.33 -1.48 3.43
CA ALA A 81 -13.59 -1.08 2.04
C ALA A 81 -12.67 0.06 1.56
N ALA A 82 -12.21 0.93 2.46
CA ALA A 82 -11.23 1.97 2.15
C ALA A 82 -9.78 1.45 2.20
N TRP A 83 -9.45 0.59 3.16
CA TRP A 83 -8.11 0.09 3.42
C TRP A 83 -7.60 -0.93 2.40
N GLU A 84 -8.42 -1.93 2.08
CA GLU A 84 -8.03 -3.04 1.20
C GLU A 84 -7.53 -2.58 -0.18
N PRO A 85 -8.22 -1.68 -0.91
CA PRO A 85 -7.72 -1.19 -2.19
C PRO A 85 -6.58 -0.16 -2.04
N ALA A 86 -6.46 0.51 -0.89
CA ALA A 86 -5.47 1.57 -0.69
C ALA A 86 -4.09 1.04 -0.25
N ARG A 87 -4.04 -0.04 0.53
CA ARG A 87 -2.80 -0.50 1.19
C ARG A 87 -1.67 -0.83 0.23
N SER A 88 -1.93 -1.57 -0.84
CA SER A 88 -0.90 -1.96 -1.81
C SER A 88 -0.31 -0.76 -2.56
N PRO A 89 -1.08 0.11 -3.24
CA PRO A 89 -0.50 1.27 -3.91
C PRO A 89 0.19 2.22 -2.94
N LEU A 90 -0.38 2.45 -1.75
CA LEU A 90 0.20 3.33 -0.75
C LEU A 90 1.58 2.86 -0.27
N LEU A 91 1.72 1.57 0.03
CA LEU A 91 2.93 0.99 0.62
C LEU A 91 3.91 0.45 -0.43
N SER A 92 3.51 0.36 -1.70
CA SER A 92 4.37 -0.10 -2.81
C SER A 92 5.65 0.75 -3.02
N SER A 93 5.65 1.99 -2.53
CA SER A 93 6.80 2.89 -2.60
C SER A 93 7.88 2.61 -1.54
N LEU A 94 7.63 1.67 -0.62
CA LEU A 94 8.55 1.32 0.45
C LEU A 94 9.54 0.28 0.00
N ASP A 95 10.72 0.75 -0.36
CA ASP A 95 11.89 -0.05 -0.68
C ASP A 95 12.83 -0.17 0.54
N THR A 96 13.89 -0.96 0.38
CA THR A 96 14.90 -1.16 1.42
C THR A 96 15.48 0.17 1.96
N PRO A 97 15.86 1.17 1.12
CA PRO A 97 16.25 2.49 1.61
C PRO A 97 15.24 3.15 2.57
N ARG A 98 13.94 3.13 2.26
CA ARG A 98 12.92 3.68 3.16
C ARG A 98 12.85 2.94 4.49
N PHE A 99 13.00 1.62 4.49
CA PHE A 99 13.08 0.84 5.72
C PHE A 99 14.34 1.14 6.53
N VAL A 100 15.49 1.36 5.87
CA VAL A 100 16.72 1.79 6.53
C VAL A 100 16.55 3.17 7.18
N ASP A 101 15.82 4.08 6.54
CA ASP A 101 15.54 5.41 7.10
C ASP A 101 14.61 5.36 8.32
N LEU A 102 13.62 4.47 8.30
CA LEU A 102 12.77 4.16 9.45
C LEU A 102 13.57 3.51 10.60
N SER A 103 14.57 2.68 10.28
CA SER A 103 15.39 1.97 11.24
C SER A 103 16.31 2.93 12.00
N ARG A 104 16.16 3.00 13.32
CA ARG A 104 17.01 3.85 14.19
C ARG A 104 18.11 3.04 14.85
N TRP A 105 17.82 1.82 15.26
CA TRP A 105 18.71 1.04 16.13
C TRP A 105 19.39 -0.15 15.46
N ALA A 106 18.97 -0.50 14.24
CA ALA A 106 19.57 -1.60 13.49
C ALA A 106 19.59 -1.28 11.99
N ARG A 107 20.17 -0.12 11.65
CA ARG A 107 20.27 0.37 10.26
C ARG A 107 21.07 -0.58 9.39
N GLY A 108 22.22 -1.05 9.89
CA GLY A 108 23.10 -1.96 9.14
C GLY A 108 22.40 -3.28 8.83
N GLU A 109 21.74 -3.87 9.82
CA GLU A 109 20.99 -5.11 9.66
C GLU A 109 19.78 -4.94 8.73
N THR A 110 19.13 -3.76 8.74
CA THR A 110 18.03 -3.46 7.82
C THR A 110 18.46 -3.33 6.35
N THR A 111 19.75 -3.12 6.04
CA THR A 111 20.19 -3.03 4.63
C THR A 111 20.01 -4.33 3.84
N SER A 112 19.99 -5.49 4.51
CA SER A 112 19.72 -6.79 3.89
C SER A 112 18.25 -7.17 3.91
N PHE A 113 17.38 -6.31 4.43
CA PHE A 113 15.95 -6.57 4.51
C PHE A 113 15.30 -6.43 3.13
N VAL A 114 14.59 -7.47 2.72
CA VAL A 114 13.71 -7.47 1.56
C VAL A 114 12.29 -7.75 2.06
N PRO A 115 11.35 -6.81 1.89
CA PRO A 115 9.97 -7.04 2.27
C PRO A 115 9.40 -8.26 1.53
N PRO A 116 8.62 -9.13 2.21
CA PRO A 116 7.97 -10.25 1.54
C PRO A 116 7.09 -9.78 0.38
N ALA A 117 6.93 -10.64 -0.64
CA ALA A 117 5.99 -10.35 -1.71
C ALA A 117 4.58 -10.16 -1.13
N ARG A 118 3.88 -9.12 -1.58
CA ARG A 118 2.50 -8.80 -1.14
C ARG A 118 2.38 -8.59 0.38
N TRP A 119 3.43 -8.08 1.02
CA TRP A 119 3.39 -7.73 2.45
C TRP A 119 2.36 -6.63 2.79
N PRO A 120 2.03 -5.64 1.93
CA PRO A 120 0.97 -4.69 2.26
C PRO A 120 -0.38 -5.37 2.48
N GLU A 121 -0.65 -6.43 1.73
CA GLU A 121 -1.90 -7.19 1.80
C GLU A 121 -2.05 -8.01 3.08
N THR A 122 -0.96 -8.22 3.82
CA THR A 122 -0.98 -8.98 5.08
C THR A 122 -1.12 -8.09 6.32
N LEU A 123 -1.24 -6.78 6.13
CA LEU A 123 -1.50 -5.83 7.21
C LEU A 123 -3.00 -5.72 7.48
N ASP A 124 -3.47 -6.54 8.42
CA ASP A 124 -4.85 -6.53 8.88
C ASP A 124 -4.99 -5.63 10.11
N LEU A 125 -5.37 -4.37 9.88
CA LEU A 125 -5.51 -3.39 10.94
C LEU A 125 -6.80 -3.61 11.72
N GLU A 126 -6.71 -3.49 13.04
CA GLU A 126 -7.83 -3.59 13.97
C GLU A 126 -8.07 -2.27 14.70
N PRO A 127 -9.28 -2.02 15.19
CA PRO A 127 -9.58 -0.80 15.92
C PRO A 127 -8.73 -0.68 17.19
N LEU A 128 -8.10 0.47 17.40
CA LEU A 128 -7.32 0.77 18.60
C LEU A 128 -8.00 1.81 19.50
N GLY A 129 -8.84 2.67 18.93
CA GLY A 129 -9.59 3.65 19.70
C GLY A 129 -10.18 4.74 18.82
N ARG A 130 -10.90 5.64 19.47
CA ARG A 130 -11.55 6.80 18.84
C ARG A 130 -10.95 8.09 19.37
N ASP A 131 -10.71 9.05 18.50
CA ASP A 131 -10.46 10.41 18.91
C ASP A 131 -11.79 11.08 19.28
N PRO A 132 -12.02 11.47 20.55
CA PRO A 132 -13.27 12.10 20.97
C PRO A 132 -13.45 13.51 20.40
N ALA A 133 -12.36 14.22 20.05
CA ALA A 133 -12.43 15.58 19.56
C ALA A 133 -12.91 15.64 18.09
N THR A 134 -12.41 14.73 17.26
CA THR A 134 -12.73 14.70 15.82
C THR A 134 -13.73 13.60 15.44
N GLY A 135 -13.95 12.63 16.32
CA GLY A 135 -14.80 11.46 16.07
C GLY A 135 -14.15 10.40 15.17
N ARG A 136 -12.89 10.60 14.76
CA ARG A 136 -12.13 9.69 13.90
C ARG A 136 -11.69 8.43 14.64
N TRP A 137 -11.49 7.37 13.89
CA TRP A 137 -11.05 6.07 14.41
C TRP A 137 -9.61 5.81 14.03
N LEU A 138 -8.82 5.34 15.01
CA LEU A 138 -7.51 4.78 14.75
C LEU A 138 -7.64 3.26 14.60
N PHE A 139 -7.17 2.75 13.46
CA PHE A 139 -6.93 1.34 13.25
C PHE A 139 -5.42 1.09 13.26
N GLY A 140 -4.96 -0.05 13.75
CA GLY A 140 -3.55 -0.40 13.73
C GLY A 140 -3.29 -1.88 13.90
N LEU A 141 -2.03 -2.27 13.75
CA LEU A 141 -1.58 -3.65 13.86
C LEU A 141 -0.71 -3.80 15.12
N PRO A 142 -1.12 -4.63 16.10
CA PRO A 142 -0.25 -4.96 17.21
C PRO A 142 1.08 -5.50 16.70
N PRO A 143 2.23 -5.04 17.24
CA PRO A 143 3.54 -5.45 16.77
C PRO A 143 3.68 -6.95 16.65
N GLU A 144 3.25 -7.71 17.66
CA GLU A 144 3.39 -9.17 17.79
C GLU A 144 2.70 -9.93 16.65
N ARG A 145 1.66 -9.33 16.06
CA ARG A 145 0.86 -9.90 14.98
C ARG A 145 1.31 -9.47 13.60
N SER A 146 2.23 -8.51 13.50
CA SER A 146 2.73 -8.10 12.20
C SER A 146 3.48 -9.24 11.51
N PRO A 147 3.16 -9.59 10.27
CA PRO A 147 3.88 -10.64 9.54
C PRO A 147 5.25 -10.17 9.01
N VAL A 148 5.56 -8.88 9.12
CA VAL A 148 6.76 -8.29 8.53
C VAL A 148 7.83 -8.07 9.60
N ALA A 149 8.63 -9.12 9.81
CA ALA A 149 9.77 -9.09 10.71
C ALA A 149 10.99 -8.45 10.04
N LEU A 150 11.73 -7.61 10.79
CA LEU A 150 13.00 -7.06 10.37
C LEU A 150 14.16 -7.73 11.12
N PRO A 151 15.35 -7.81 10.50
CA PRO A 151 16.59 -8.19 11.19
C PRO A 151 16.86 -7.29 12.40
N ALA A 152 17.42 -7.84 13.47
CA ALA A 152 17.81 -7.09 14.66
C ALA A 152 19.31 -7.24 14.96
N HIS A 153 19.88 -6.28 15.68
CA HIS A 153 21.28 -6.31 16.12
C HIS A 153 21.52 -7.34 17.26
N SER A 154 20.45 -7.90 17.82
CA SER A 154 20.49 -8.88 18.91
C SER A 154 19.39 -9.94 18.70
N PRO A 155 19.67 -11.24 18.96
CA PRO A 155 18.69 -12.31 18.81
C PRO A 155 17.54 -12.24 19.82
N LEU A 156 17.65 -11.41 20.87
CA LEU A 156 16.60 -11.21 21.87
C LEU A 156 15.64 -10.08 21.52
N VAL A 157 15.93 -9.30 20.48
CA VAL A 157 15.13 -8.14 20.08
C VAL A 157 14.31 -8.50 18.87
N PHE A 158 12.99 -8.48 19.03
CA PHE A 158 12.06 -8.60 17.93
C PHE A 158 11.85 -7.22 17.32
N ARG A 159 11.74 -7.15 15.99
CA ARG A 159 11.46 -5.90 15.26
C ARG A 159 10.45 -6.19 14.18
N ARG A 160 9.37 -5.43 14.14
CA ARG A 160 8.31 -5.63 13.14
C ARG A 160 7.80 -4.30 12.59
N VAL A 161 7.46 -4.31 11.30
CA VAL A 161 6.78 -3.18 10.66
C VAL A 161 5.35 -3.12 11.18
N VAL A 162 4.90 -1.96 11.62
CA VAL A 162 3.49 -1.77 12.00
C VAL A 162 2.93 -0.60 11.22
N ALA A 163 1.63 -0.69 10.93
CA ALA A 163 0.87 0.37 10.30
C ALA A 163 -0.25 0.82 11.24
N PHE A 164 -0.55 2.10 11.16
CA PHE A 164 -1.69 2.74 11.78
C PHE A 164 -2.43 3.54 10.72
N ALA A 165 -3.75 3.59 10.78
CA ALA A 165 -4.58 4.31 9.83
C ALA A 165 -5.67 5.09 10.56
N TRP A 166 -5.70 6.40 10.34
CA TRP A 166 -6.80 7.25 10.77
C TRP A 166 -7.92 7.18 9.73
N PHE A 167 -9.12 6.90 10.20
CA PHE A 167 -10.32 6.78 9.39
C PHE A 167 -11.39 7.75 9.87
N ASP A 168 -11.86 8.60 8.97
CA ASP A 168 -13.02 9.45 9.21
C ASP A 168 -14.30 8.73 8.77
N PRO A 169 -15.19 8.35 9.71
CA PRO A 169 -16.44 7.68 9.36
C PRO A 169 -17.42 8.60 8.61
N GLY A 170 -17.32 9.93 8.77
CA GLY A 170 -18.19 10.89 8.11
C GLY A 170 -17.94 10.95 6.61
N SER A 171 -16.67 11.10 6.21
CA SER A 171 -16.27 11.11 4.80
C SER A 171 -15.99 9.71 4.22
N ARG A 172 -15.93 8.68 5.07
CA ARG A 172 -15.53 7.30 4.71
C ARG A 172 -14.17 7.23 4.03
N ARG A 173 -13.21 8.00 4.51
CA ARG A 173 -11.86 8.09 3.94
C ARG A 173 -10.78 7.79 4.96
N LEU A 174 -9.66 7.30 4.45
CA LEU A 174 -8.42 7.24 5.18
C LEU A 174 -7.80 8.63 5.18
N ASP A 175 -7.70 9.25 6.35
CA ASP A 175 -7.13 10.58 6.51
C ASP A 175 -5.61 10.55 6.41
N ARG A 176 -5.01 9.52 6.99
CA ARG A 176 -3.56 9.35 7.14
C ARG A 176 -3.24 7.91 7.47
N VAL A 177 -2.14 7.41 6.91
CA VAL A 177 -1.53 6.14 7.30
C VAL A 177 -0.13 6.43 7.83
N ILE A 178 0.21 5.82 8.95
CA ILE A 178 1.52 5.94 9.58
C ILE A 178 2.18 4.58 9.56
N LEU A 179 3.39 4.49 9.04
CA LEU A 179 4.21 3.28 9.11
C LEU A 179 5.40 3.52 10.06
N THR A 180 5.69 2.55 10.90
CA THR A 180 6.89 2.56 11.76
C THR A 180 7.41 1.16 12.00
N ILE A 181 8.53 1.07 12.72
CA ILE A 181 9.08 -0.17 13.25
C ILE A 181 8.89 -0.15 14.76
N ARG A 182 8.33 -1.23 15.30
CA ARG A 182 8.27 -1.47 16.75
C ARG A 182 9.18 -2.63 17.09
N GLY A 183 9.94 -2.46 18.16
CA GLY A 183 10.79 -3.51 18.70
C GLY A 183 10.64 -3.69 20.19
N TRP A 184 10.77 -4.93 20.64
CA TRP A 184 10.63 -5.33 22.04
C TRP A 184 11.53 -6.53 22.34
N ARG A 185 11.72 -6.80 23.62
CA ARG A 185 12.37 -8.02 24.12
C ARG A 185 11.28 -8.91 24.72
N GLU A 186 11.30 -10.20 24.46
CA GLU A 186 10.48 -11.13 25.24
C GLU A 186 11.01 -11.15 26.69
N GLU A 187 10.12 -10.95 27.66
CA GLU A 187 10.41 -11.02 29.09
C GLU A 187 10.29 -12.46 29.62
#